data_AF-A0A7D5PEY2-F1
#
_entry.id   AF-A0A7D5PEY2-F1
#
_cell.length_a   1.000
_cell.length_b   1.000
_cell.length_c   1.000
_cell.angle_alpha   90.00
_cell.angle_beta   90.00
_cell.angle_gamma   90.00
#
_symmetry.space_group_name_H-M   'P 1'
#
loop_
_entity.id
_entity.type
_entity.pdbx_description
1 polymer ?
#
loop_
_entity_poly.entity_id
_entity_poly.type
_entity_poly.pdbx_seq_one_letter_code
_entity_poly.pdbx_strand_id
1 'polypeptide(L)'
;MTAGMPDSSRQLLNEYSHYRAGPGDDDPWWSKSHDKPLAILYAERTIKRQWASEKEYFEEYESDSVIEDAPAYLEQQLRNARAASNPDTKVENERENREKWYNLMPWKNLYPIFKKDNIGELIETNHRWPSQAEALHGQGREKTSFVGVLVIPNDRDEKTAANQYGVDSAYVYKEQQFASRGNADLKIPTDYGIELPAPLLMGKYPNGSNYLFIPWSSGLVCQGPFKQNKPYRVSCKHEALAAFVLAQQDGIFLPVDEGLEVPARARRFIDPKIATSHTPEQ
;
A
#
# COMPACT_ATOMS: atom_id res chain seq x y z
N MET A 1 14.47 -14.61 -8.94
CA MET A 1 14.96 -13.46 -8.16
C MET A 1 13.78 -12.88 -7.42
N THR A 2 13.69 -13.13 -6.12
CA THR A 2 12.64 -12.60 -5.23
C THR A 2 12.91 -11.12 -4.97
N ALA A 3 11.88 -10.28 -4.97
CA ALA A 3 12.02 -8.87 -4.65
C ALA A 3 12.13 -8.71 -3.13
N GLY A 4 13.36 -8.62 -2.63
CA GLY A 4 13.66 -8.41 -1.21
C GLY A 4 13.75 -6.94 -0.82
N MET A 5 13.97 -6.71 0.48
CA MET A 5 14.43 -5.42 1.00
C MET A 5 15.66 -4.91 0.25
N PRO A 6 16.02 -3.61 0.41
CA PRO A 6 17.37 -3.19 0.09
C PRO A 6 18.38 -4.09 0.82
N ASP A 7 19.25 -4.78 0.09
CA ASP A 7 20.21 -5.76 0.61
C ASP A 7 21.29 -5.12 1.49
N SER A 8 21.38 -3.79 1.49
CA SER A 8 22.25 -3.02 2.38
C SER A 8 21.75 -1.58 2.57
N SER A 9 22.17 -0.93 3.65
CA SER A 9 21.84 0.48 3.93
C SER A 9 22.43 1.45 2.91
N ARG A 10 23.36 0.96 2.09
CA ARG A 10 23.93 1.66 0.93
C ARG A 10 22.88 1.83 -0.17
N GLN A 11 21.94 0.90 -0.32
CA GLN A 11 20.87 1.00 -1.31
C GLN A 11 19.75 2.00 -0.90
N LEU A 12 19.84 2.64 0.27
CA LEU A 12 18.93 3.71 0.69
C LEU A 12 19.47 5.08 0.26
N LEU A 13 18.57 5.96 -0.19
CA LEU A 13 18.91 7.32 -0.58
C LEU A 13 19.10 8.20 0.66
N ASN A 14 20.27 8.84 0.81
CA ASN A 14 20.49 9.83 1.88
C ASN A 14 19.69 11.11 1.61
N GLU A 15 19.91 11.68 0.42
CA GLU A 15 19.33 12.94 -0.02
C GLU A 15 18.51 12.66 -1.27
N TYR A 16 17.19 12.64 -1.11
CA TYR A 16 16.25 12.56 -2.21
C TYR A 16 15.11 13.55 -1.97
N SER A 17 14.78 14.35 -2.98
CA SER A 17 13.68 15.32 -2.92
C SER A 17 12.68 15.01 -4.01
N HIS A 18 11.53 14.44 -3.64
CA HIS A 18 10.43 14.20 -4.59
C HIS A 18 9.86 15.48 -5.18
N TYR A 19 10.07 16.64 -4.54
CA TYR A 19 9.64 17.91 -5.11
C TYR A 19 10.49 18.30 -6.33
N ARG A 20 11.79 18.00 -6.31
CA ARG A 20 12.75 18.44 -7.33
C ARG A 20 13.09 17.39 -8.37
N ALA A 21 13.00 16.10 -8.02
CA ALA A 21 13.38 15.01 -8.91
C ALA A 21 12.23 14.55 -9.83
N GLY A 22 12.54 14.08 -11.03
CA GLY A 22 11.58 13.58 -12.01
C GLY A 22 12.18 12.79 -13.17
N PRO A 23 11.35 12.32 -14.11
CA PRO A 23 11.73 11.39 -15.19
C PRO A 23 12.83 11.87 -16.15
N GLY A 24 13.16 13.16 -16.15
CA GLY A 24 14.24 13.73 -16.95
C GLY A 24 15.59 13.80 -16.23
N ASP A 25 15.63 13.44 -14.94
CA ASP A 25 16.86 13.43 -14.16
C ASP A 25 17.57 12.08 -14.22
N ASP A 26 18.84 12.06 -13.83
CA ASP A 26 19.59 10.82 -13.66
C ASP A 26 18.98 9.96 -12.54
N ASP A 27 19.00 8.64 -12.75
CA ASP A 27 18.54 7.70 -11.74
C ASP A 27 19.32 7.91 -10.41
N PRO A 28 18.61 8.12 -9.28
CA PRO A 28 19.27 8.49 -8.02
C PRO A 28 20.16 7.37 -7.46
N TRP A 29 20.03 6.13 -7.94
CA TRP A 29 20.95 5.03 -7.61
C TRP A 29 22.17 4.95 -8.54
N TRP A 30 22.04 5.36 -9.81
CA TRP A 30 23.16 5.38 -10.77
C TRP A 30 24.17 6.48 -10.47
N SER A 31 23.70 7.65 -10.03
CA SER A 31 24.57 8.78 -9.69
C SER A 31 25.55 8.51 -8.53
N LYS A 32 25.41 7.38 -7.81
CA LYS A 32 26.20 7.09 -6.60
C LYS A 32 26.91 5.73 -6.59
N SER A 33 26.97 4.97 -7.70
CA SER A 33 27.57 3.61 -7.71
C SER A 33 26.91 2.64 -6.71
N HIS A 34 25.60 2.81 -6.49
CA HIS A 34 24.82 1.97 -5.59
C HIS A 34 23.90 1.06 -6.42
N ASP A 35 23.78 -0.21 -6.03
CA ASP A 35 22.81 -1.10 -6.65
C ASP A 35 21.40 -0.61 -6.32
N LYS A 36 20.60 -0.41 -7.37
CA LYS A 36 19.18 -0.07 -7.21
C LYS A 36 18.46 -1.28 -6.61
N PRO A 37 17.66 -1.11 -5.53
CA PRO A 37 16.98 -2.24 -4.90
C PRO A 37 16.15 -3.04 -5.90
N LEU A 38 16.22 -4.38 -5.84
CA LEU A 38 15.46 -5.26 -6.72
C LEU A 38 13.96 -5.00 -6.64
N ALA A 39 13.44 -4.65 -5.45
CA ALA A 39 12.04 -4.25 -5.28
C ALA A 39 11.66 -3.02 -6.12
N ILE A 40 12.53 -2.01 -6.21
CA ILE A 40 12.31 -0.84 -7.08
C ILE A 40 12.31 -1.28 -8.54
N LEU A 41 13.38 -1.96 -8.99
CA LEU A 41 13.52 -2.39 -10.39
C LEU A 41 12.30 -3.19 -10.84
N TYR A 42 11.83 -4.07 -9.97
CA TYR A 42 10.65 -4.86 -10.24
C TYR A 42 9.38 -3.99 -10.23
N ALA A 43 9.25 -3.01 -9.32
CA ALA A 43 8.09 -2.11 -9.25
C ALA A 43 7.99 -1.22 -10.49
N GLU A 44 9.10 -0.66 -10.95
CA GLU A 44 9.16 0.09 -12.21
C GLU A 44 8.78 -0.76 -13.42
N ARG A 45 9.23 -2.02 -13.46
CA ARG A 45 8.86 -2.94 -14.52
C ARG A 45 7.36 -3.23 -14.52
N THR A 46 6.76 -3.43 -13.35
CA THR A 46 5.32 -3.64 -13.21
C THR A 46 4.53 -2.40 -13.59
N ILE A 47 4.97 -1.21 -13.17
CA ILE A 47 4.39 0.08 -13.59
C ILE A 47 4.38 0.19 -15.11
N LYS A 48 5.52 -0.10 -15.76
CA LYS A 48 5.62 -0.07 -17.23
C LYS A 48 4.73 -1.10 -17.91
N ARG A 49 4.64 -2.31 -17.37
CA ARG A 49 3.76 -3.38 -17.88
C ARG A 49 2.28 -3.01 -17.73
N GLN A 50 1.89 -2.49 -16.58
CA GLN A 50 0.52 -2.05 -16.31
C GLN A 50 0.13 -0.90 -17.23
N TRP A 51 1.03 0.08 -17.43
CA TRP A 51 0.79 1.13 -18.42
C TRP A 51 0.60 0.55 -19.82
N ALA A 52 1.46 -0.38 -20.24
CA ALA A 52 1.35 -1.00 -21.55
C ALA A 52 0.05 -1.80 -21.73
N SER A 53 -0.41 -2.54 -20.70
CA SER A 53 -1.68 -3.25 -20.75
C SER A 53 -2.87 -2.31 -20.74
N GLU A 54 -2.77 -1.13 -20.12
CA GLU A 54 -3.88 -0.18 -20.08
C GLU A 54 -4.11 0.57 -21.41
N LYS A 55 -3.15 0.55 -22.34
CA LYS A 55 -3.24 1.32 -23.60
C LYS A 55 -4.43 0.92 -24.46
N GLU A 56 -4.73 -0.37 -24.55
CA GLU A 56 -5.82 -0.89 -25.38
C GLU A 56 -7.18 -0.29 -24.98
N TYR A 57 -7.40 -0.07 -23.68
CA TYR A 57 -8.65 0.51 -23.20
C TYR A 57 -8.85 1.98 -23.60
N PHE A 58 -7.78 2.72 -23.90
CA PHE A 58 -7.87 4.08 -24.44
C PHE A 58 -8.04 4.08 -25.95
N GLU A 59 -7.44 3.12 -26.65
CA GLU A 59 -7.50 2.99 -28.11
C GLU A 59 -8.88 2.52 -28.56
N GLU A 60 -9.52 1.63 -27.80
CA GLU A 60 -10.83 1.03 -28.11
C GLU A 60 -11.94 1.48 -27.14
N TYR A 61 -11.83 2.70 -26.60
CA TYR A 61 -12.74 3.22 -25.57
C TYR A 61 -14.22 3.29 -26.00
N GLU A 62 -14.52 3.24 -27.30
CA GLU A 62 -15.90 3.22 -27.80
C GLU A 62 -16.58 1.87 -27.53
N SER A 63 -15.81 0.80 -27.42
CA SER A 63 -16.31 -0.57 -27.25
C SER A 63 -16.73 -0.83 -25.80
N ASP A 64 -18.00 -1.18 -25.61
CA ASP A 64 -18.53 -1.55 -24.29
C ASP A 64 -17.82 -2.77 -23.71
N SER A 65 -17.47 -3.77 -24.54
CA SER A 65 -16.79 -4.98 -24.06
C SER A 65 -15.37 -4.68 -23.56
N VAL A 66 -14.68 -3.72 -24.19
CA VAL A 66 -13.34 -3.29 -23.76
C VAL A 66 -13.42 -2.52 -22.46
N ILE A 67 -14.40 -1.63 -22.32
CA ILE A 67 -14.62 -0.89 -21.06
C ILE A 67 -15.01 -1.84 -19.91
N GLU A 68 -15.84 -2.85 -20.17
CA GLU A 68 -16.25 -3.84 -19.16
C GLU A 68 -15.10 -4.74 -18.70
N ASP A 69 -14.13 -5.02 -19.57
CA ASP A 69 -12.92 -5.77 -19.21
C ASP A 69 -11.88 -4.91 -18.48
N ALA A 70 -11.99 -3.58 -18.59
CA ALA A 70 -11.06 -2.67 -17.92
C ALA A 70 -11.13 -2.83 -16.39
N PRO A 71 -10.00 -2.66 -15.68
CA PRO A 71 -10.03 -2.60 -14.23
C PRO A 71 -11.04 -1.57 -13.73
N ALA A 72 -11.81 -1.87 -12.68
CA ALA A 72 -12.93 -1.02 -12.21
C ALA A 72 -12.56 0.46 -11.97
N TYR A 73 -11.30 0.76 -11.62
CA TYR A 73 -10.81 2.13 -11.45
C TYR A 73 -10.57 2.88 -12.78
N LEU A 74 -10.35 2.15 -13.87
CA LEU A 74 -10.19 2.66 -15.23
C LEU A 74 -11.54 2.69 -15.96
N GLU A 75 -12.34 1.64 -15.82
CA GLU A 75 -13.69 1.53 -16.40
C GLU A 75 -14.51 2.80 -16.18
N GLN A 76 -14.69 3.21 -14.91
CA GLN A 76 -15.51 4.38 -14.58
C GLN A 76 -14.98 5.66 -15.22
N GLN A 77 -13.66 5.82 -15.31
CA GLN A 77 -13.04 7.00 -15.93
C GLN A 77 -13.27 7.02 -17.43
N LEU A 78 -13.15 5.86 -18.10
CA LEU A 78 -13.45 5.73 -19.53
C LEU A 78 -14.93 5.97 -19.81
N ARG A 79 -15.85 5.44 -19.00
CA ARG A 79 -17.28 5.71 -19.12
C ARG A 79 -17.59 7.20 -18.97
N ASN A 80 -16.99 7.87 -17.99
CA ASN A 80 -17.16 9.30 -17.78
C ASN A 80 -16.58 10.13 -18.95
N ALA A 81 -15.39 9.78 -19.43
CA ALA A 81 -14.76 10.44 -20.56
C ALA A 81 -15.57 10.26 -21.85
N ARG A 82 -16.07 9.04 -22.09
CA ARG A 82 -16.93 8.70 -23.24
C ARG A 82 -18.27 9.41 -23.22
N ALA A 83 -18.85 9.63 -22.04
CA ALA A 83 -20.12 10.34 -21.89
C ALA A 83 -20.00 11.88 -21.98
N ALA A 84 -18.80 12.42 -22.10
CA ALA A 84 -18.58 13.86 -22.19
C ALA A 84 -18.98 14.44 -23.56
N SER A 85 -19.08 15.77 -23.64
CA SER A 85 -19.41 16.47 -24.89
C SER A 85 -18.32 16.37 -25.96
N ASN A 86 -17.10 16.02 -25.58
CA ASN A 86 -15.95 15.82 -26.47
C ASN A 86 -15.15 14.56 -26.09
N PRO A 87 -15.69 13.35 -26.36
CA PRO A 87 -15.14 12.08 -25.90
C PRO A 87 -13.66 11.88 -26.24
N ASP A 88 -13.27 12.05 -27.50
CA ASP A 88 -11.88 11.89 -27.96
C ASP A 88 -10.90 12.73 -27.14
N THR A 89 -11.23 14.00 -26.95
CA THR A 89 -10.39 14.92 -26.16
C THR A 89 -10.33 14.50 -24.69
N LYS A 90 -11.43 14.00 -24.13
CA LYS A 90 -11.45 13.58 -22.72
C LYS A 90 -10.66 12.30 -22.49
N VAL A 91 -10.84 11.32 -23.36
CA VAL A 91 -10.10 10.05 -23.32
C VAL A 91 -8.60 10.31 -23.50
N GLU A 92 -8.23 11.16 -24.45
CA GLU A 92 -6.82 11.52 -24.67
C GLU A 92 -6.23 12.25 -23.47
N ASN A 93 -6.96 13.18 -22.86
CA ASN A 93 -6.51 13.83 -21.62
C ASN A 93 -6.34 12.81 -20.48
N GLU A 94 -7.24 11.84 -20.33
CA GLU A 94 -7.11 10.78 -19.33
C GLU A 94 -5.89 9.88 -19.62
N ARG A 95 -5.67 9.53 -20.89
CA ARG A 95 -4.51 8.77 -21.36
C ARG A 95 -3.21 9.50 -21.02
N GLU A 96 -3.08 10.76 -21.41
CA GLU A 96 -1.91 11.60 -21.12
C GLU A 96 -1.69 11.79 -19.62
N ASN A 97 -2.76 12.04 -18.86
CA ASN A 97 -2.68 12.19 -17.41
C ASN A 97 -2.15 10.90 -16.74
N ARG A 98 -2.59 9.73 -17.21
CA ARG A 98 -2.14 8.44 -16.69
C ARG A 98 -0.72 8.11 -17.10
N GLU A 99 -0.35 8.36 -18.36
CA GLU A 99 1.02 8.20 -18.84
C GLU A 99 1.99 9.06 -18.02
N LYS A 100 1.67 10.36 -17.89
CA LYS A 100 2.40 11.31 -17.06
C LYS A 100 2.53 10.77 -15.64
N TRP A 101 1.47 10.22 -15.08
CA TRP A 101 1.48 9.73 -13.72
C TRP A 101 2.28 8.44 -13.54
N TYR A 102 2.16 7.46 -14.44
CA TYR A 102 2.98 6.24 -14.42
C TYR A 102 4.47 6.56 -14.53
N ASN A 103 4.83 7.58 -15.32
CA ASN A 103 6.19 8.09 -15.41
C ASN A 103 6.63 8.80 -14.11
N LEU A 104 5.76 9.59 -13.49
CA LEU A 104 6.07 10.31 -12.24
C LEU A 104 6.06 9.41 -11.00
N MET A 105 5.31 8.31 -11.01
CA MET A 105 5.04 7.51 -9.82
C MET A 105 6.32 6.98 -9.15
N PRO A 106 7.31 6.43 -9.89
CA PRO A 106 8.58 6.04 -9.29
C PRO A 106 9.23 7.21 -8.55
N TRP A 107 9.33 8.37 -9.19
CA TRP A 107 10.03 9.54 -8.66
C TRP A 107 9.31 10.22 -7.50
N LYS A 108 7.98 10.35 -7.59
CA LYS A 108 7.20 11.13 -6.63
C LYS A 108 6.71 10.31 -5.44
N ASN A 109 6.58 9.00 -5.60
CA ASN A 109 5.95 8.13 -4.59
C ASN A 109 6.84 6.97 -4.18
N LEU A 110 7.46 6.26 -5.13
CA LEU A 110 8.22 5.04 -4.83
C LEU A 110 9.62 5.34 -4.26
N TYR A 111 10.42 6.16 -4.94
CA TYR A 111 11.79 6.46 -4.54
C TYR A 111 11.89 7.16 -3.18
N PRO A 112 10.99 8.09 -2.82
CA PRO A 112 10.97 8.69 -1.49
C PRO A 112 10.88 7.66 -0.38
N ILE A 113 10.15 6.56 -0.58
CA ILE A 113 10.05 5.50 0.43
C ILE A 113 11.45 5.02 0.80
N PHE A 114 12.34 4.87 -0.18
CA PHE A 114 13.69 4.35 0.01
C PHE A 114 14.70 5.42 0.46
N LYS A 115 14.22 6.59 0.88
CA LYS A 115 15.05 7.55 1.62
C LYS A 115 15.32 7.00 3.02
N LYS A 116 16.54 7.16 3.53
CA LYS A 116 16.92 6.76 4.89
C LYS A 116 15.96 7.31 5.95
N ASP A 117 15.58 8.58 5.84
CA ASP A 117 14.67 9.20 6.81
C ASP A 117 13.19 8.80 6.62
N ASN A 118 12.82 8.03 5.58
CA ASN A 118 11.42 7.65 5.35
C ASN A 118 11.16 6.19 5.73
N ILE A 119 11.88 5.25 5.12
CA ILE A 119 11.78 3.83 5.51
C ILE A 119 12.65 3.50 6.72
N GLY A 120 13.78 4.19 6.91
CA GLY A 120 14.60 4.06 8.12
C GLY A 120 14.03 4.76 9.36
N GLU A 121 12.88 5.44 9.25
CA GLU A 121 12.03 5.77 10.41
C GLU A 121 11.12 4.59 10.79
N LEU A 122 10.78 3.72 9.82
CA LEU A 122 9.93 2.53 10.05
C LEU A 122 10.75 1.29 10.45
N ILE A 123 12.03 1.27 10.08
CA ILE A 123 13.04 0.27 10.41
C ILE A 123 13.96 0.90 11.43
N GLU A 124 14.21 0.28 12.60
CA GLU A 124 14.96 0.86 13.71
C GLU A 124 16.14 1.77 13.30
N THR A 125 16.25 2.94 13.94
CA THR A 125 17.28 3.98 13.72
C THR A 125 18.71 3.59 14.08
N ASN A 126 19.01 2.30 14.28
CA ASN A 126 20.38 1.86 14.43
C ASN A 126 20.91 1.47 13.06
N HIS A 127 22.10 1.95 12.73
CA HIS A 127 22.75 1.83 11.42
C HIS A 127 23.18 0.37 11.08
N ARG A 128 22.43 -0.61 11.56
CA ARG A 128 22.57 -2.04 11.34
C ARG A 128 21.17 -2.62 11.19
N TRP A 129 20.94 -3.32 10.08
CA TRP A 129 19.71 -4.06 9.83
C TRP A 129 19.42 -5.01 11.00
N PRO A 130 18.21 -5.02 11.55
CA PRO A 130 17.90 -5.92 12.64
C PRO A 130 18.03 -7.36 12.14
N SER A 131 18.82 -8.17 12.84
CA SER A 131 18.76 -9.61 12.68
C SER A 131 17.38 -10.13 13.09
N GLN A 132 17.02 -11.34 12.65
CA GLN A 132 15.74 -12.02 12.95
C GLN A 132 15.36 -11.96 14.44
N ALA A 133 16.34 -11.97 15.35
CA ALA A 133 16.13 -11.86 16.79
C ALA A 133 15.99 -10.40 17.29
N GLU A 134 16.65 -9.44 16.65
CA GLU A 134 16.53 -8.02 16.99
C GLU A 134 15.21 -7.44 16.47
N ALA A 135 14.68 -7.88 15.33
CA ALA A 135 13.36 -7.45 14.85
C ALA A 135 12.23 -7.89 15.81
N LEU A 136 12.38 -9.08 16.41
CA LEU A 136 11.38 -9.67 17.32
C LEU A 136 11.58 -9.30 18.79
N HIS A 137 12.82 -9.03 19.24
CA HIS A 137 13.14 -8.75 20.64
C HIS A 137 14.23 -7.68 20.78
N GLY A 138 13.85 -6.42 21.00
CA GLY A 138 14.81 -5.34 21.30
C GLY A 138 14.27 -4.40 22.37
N GLN A 139 15.15 -4.04 23.29
CA GLN A 139 14.87 -3.27 24.49
C GLN A 139 14.58 -1.80 24.16
N GLY A 140 13.41 -1.31 24.60
CA GLY A 140 13.24 0.10 25.00
C GLY A 140 13.14 1.14 23.88
N ARG A 141 12.17 1.00 22.96
CA ARG A 141 11.35 2.05 22.29
C ARG A 141 10.45 1.35 21.26
N GLU A 142 9.24 1.88 21.02
CA GLU A 142 8.18 1.22 20.25
C GLU A 142 8.62 0.86 18.81
N LYS A 143 8.57 -0.43 18.48
CA LYS A 143 8.88 -0.97 17.14
C LYS A 143 7.64 -0.92 16.24
N THR A 144 7.85 -1.03 14.92
CA THR A 144 6.73 -1.35 14.02
C THR A 144 6.20 -2.75 14.37
N SER A 145 4.90 -2.89 14.56
CA SER A 145 4.24 -4.19 14.78
C SER A 145 2.92 -4.30 14.01
N PHE A 146 2.59 -5.52 13.60
CA PHE A 146 1.30 -5.86 13.01
C PHE A 146 0.41 -6.48 14.08
N VAL A 147 -0.59 -5.71 14.50
CA VAL A 147 -1.47 -6.04 15.62
C VAL A 147 -2.82 -6.47 15.08
N GLY A 148 -3.29 -7.63 15.51
CA GLY A 148 -4.66 -8.07 15.25
C GLY A 148 -5.62 -7.29 16.13
N VAL A 149 -6.63 -6.67 15.50
CA VAL A 149 -7.61 -5.82 16.18
C VAL A 149 -9.04 -6.20 15.81
N LEU A 150 -9.97 -5.93 16.71
CA LEU A 150 -11.41 -6.06 16.46
C LEU A 150 -11.97 -4.66 16.21
N VAL A 151 -12.35 -4.38 14.97
CA VAL A 151 -13.02 -3.12 14.64
C VAL A 151 -14.52 -3.29 14.82
N ILE A 152 -15.14 -2.41 15.60
CA ILE A 152 -16.57 -2.46 15.94
C ILE A 152 -17.33 -1.25 15.42
N PRO A 153 -18.66 -1.36 15.20
CA PRO A 153 -19.51 -0.21 14.92
C PRO A 153 -19.43 0.86 16.02
N ASN A 154 -19.62 2.13 15.65
CA ASN A 154 -19.44 3.26 16.57
C ASN A 154 -20.45 3.30 17.74
N ASP A 155 -21.62 2.72 17.53
CA ASP A 155 -22.71 2.61 18.51
C ASP A 155 -22.47 1.51 19.56
N ARG A 156 -21.46 0.65 19.37
CA ARG A 156 -21.08 -0.38 20.33
C ARG A 156 -20.04 0.11 21.33
N ASP A 157 -20.12 -0.42 22.55
CA ASP A 157 -19.12 -0.22 23.60
C ASP A 157 -17.99 -1.24 23.47
N GLU A 158 -16.74 -0.77 23.63
CA GLU A 158 -15.53 -1.57 23.44
C GLU A 158 -15.42 -2.69 24.48
N LYS A 159 -15.73 -2.41 25.76
CA LYS A 159 -15.66 -3.42 26.83
C LYS A 159 -16.74 -4.49 26.67
N THR A 160 -17.93 -4.07 26.30
CA THR A 160 -19.05 -4.99 26.02
C THR A 160 -18.72 -5.91 24.85
N ALA A 161 -18.19 -5.36 23.75
CA ALA A 161 -17.75 -6.13 22.60
C ALA A 161 -16.58 -7.07 22.96
N ALA A 162 -15.58 -6.59 23.71
CA ALA A 162 -14.46 -7.39 24.19
C ALA A 162 -14.92 -8.65 24.95
N ASN A 163 -15.84 -8.47 25.91
CA ASN A 163 -16.43 -9.58 26.65
C ASN A 163 -17.23 -10.53 25.75
N GLN A 164 -18.01 -9.99 24.80
CA GLN A 164 -18.82 -10.79 23.87
C GLN A 164 -17.96 -11.68 22.97
N TYR A 165 -16.84 -11.15 22.47
CA TYR A 165 -15.97 -11.85 21.52
C TYR A 165 -14.77 -12.55 22.20
N GLY A 166 -14.66 -12.48 23.54
CA GLY A 166 -13.60 -13.13 24.30
C GLY A 166 -12.21 -12.57 24.00
N VAL A 167 -12.11 -11.26 23.72
CA VAL A 167 -10.85 -10.57 23.38
C VAL A 167 -10.52 -9.50 24.42
N ASP A 168 -9.25 -9.12 24.52
CA ASP A 168 -8.86 -7.99 25.37
C ASP A 168 -9.40 -6.69 24.79
N SER A 169 -10.01 -5.86 25.65
CA SER A 169 -10.55 -4.56 25.25
C SER A 169 -9.48 -3.58 24.76
N ALA A 170 -8.19 -3.82 25.07
CA ALA A 170 -7.07 -3.07 24.51
C ALA A 170 -6.92 -3.21 22.99
N TYR A 171 -7.47 -4.26 22.38
CA TYR A 171 -7.43 -4.50 20.92
C TYR A 171 -8.78 -4.30 20.23
N VAL A 172 -9.76 -3.73 20.94
CA VAL A 172 -11.07 -3.39 20.38
C VAL A 172 -11.09 -1.91 20.07
N TYR A 173 -11.41 -1.57 18.82
CA TYR A 173 -11.44 -0.20 18.33
C TYR A 173 -12.75 0.10 17.64
N LYS A 174 -13.33 1.26 17.92
CA LYS A 174 -14.44 1.82 17.14
C LYS A 174 -13.94 2.26 15.76
N GLU A 175 -14.73 2.00 14.74
CA GLU A 175 -14.42 2.36 13.36
C GLU A 175 -14.02 3.84 13.19
N GLN A 176 -14.69 4.76 13.88
CA GLN A 176 -14.44 6.20 13.80
C GLN A 176 -13.04 6.60 14.29
N GLN A 177 -12.38 5.80 15.12
CA GLN A 177 -10.99 6.06 15.53
C GLN A 177 -10.03 6.02 14.33
N PHE A 178 -10.43 5.39 13.23
CA PHE A 178 -9.70 5.35 11.97
C PHE A 178 -10.18 6.35 10.93
N ALA A 179 -11.32 7.03 11.18
CA ALA A 179 -11.87 8.04 10.29
C ALA A 179 -11.13 9.39 10.39
N SER A 180 -10.50 9.70 11.54
CA SER A 180 -10.00 11.05 11.78
C SER A 180 -8.72 11.11 12.63
N ARG A 181 -7.59 11.37 11.97
CA ARG A 181 -6.50 12.15 12.55
C ARG A 181 -6.26 13.40 11.69
N GLY A 182 -7.25 14.30 11.66
CA GLY A 182 -7.12 15.64 11.08
C GLY A 182 -7.48 15.82 9.60
N ASN A 183 -7.93 14.78 8.87
CA ASN A 183 -8.49 14.91 7.53
C ASN A 183 -9.84 14.17 7.47
N ALA A 184 -10.90 14.86 7.07
CA ALA A 184 -12.28 14.37 7.09
C ALA A 184 -12.62 13.32 6.00
N ASP A 185 -11.63 12.87 5.22
CA ASP A 185 -11.84 12.10 3.99
C ASP A 185 -11.20 10.70 4.00
N LEU A 186 -10.73 10.22 5.16
CA LEU A 186 -10.19 8.86 5.23
C LEU A 186 -11.32 7.83 5.12
N LYS A 187 -11.26 7.03 4.06
CA LYS A 187 -12.15 5.88 3.90
C LYS A 187 -11.99 4.90 5.06
N ILE A 188 -13.10 4.49 5.64
CA ILE A 188 -13.20 3.54 6.77
C ILE A 188 -13.54 2.13 6.27
N PRO A 189 -13.34 1.06 7.07
CA PRO A 189 -13.69 -0.31 6.67
C PRO A 189 -15.05 -0.47 5.99
N THR A 190 -16.10 0.17 6.49
CA THR A 190 -17.46 0.10 5.91
C THR A 190 -17.53 0.71 4.51
N ASP A 191 -16.72 1.73 4.18
CA ASP A 191 -16.63 2.27 2.82
C ASP A 191 -16.08 1.25 1.81
N TYR A 192 -15.40 0.21 2.28
CA TYR A 192 -14.90 -0.91 1.48
C TYR A 192 -15.86 -2.11 1.47
N GLY A 193 -17.05 -1.98 2.07
CA GLY A 193 -18.02 -3.07 2.20
C GLY A 193 -17.65 -4.10 3.27
N ILE A 194 -16.78 -3.76 4.23
CA ILE A 194 -16.46 -4.64 5.34
C ILE A 194 -17.58 -4.58 6.38
N GLU A 195 -18.23 -5.72 6.64
CA GLU A 195 -19.24 -5.85 7.69
C GLU A 195 -18.58 -5.87 9.07
N LEU A 196 -19.07 -5.01 9.98
CA LEU A 196 -18.58 -4.91 11.35
C LEU A 196 -19.49 -5.67 12.34
N PRO A 197 -18.93 -6.27 13.41
CA PRO A 197 -17.53 -6.19 13.81
C PRO A 197 -16.61 -7.10 13.00
N ALA A 198 -15.40 -6.61 12.68
CA ALA A 198 -14.45 -7.30 11.83
C ALA A 198 -13.06 -7.43 12.49
N PRO A 199 -12.47 -8.64 12.52
CA PRO A 199 -11.06 -8.80 12.84
C PRO A 199 -10.22 -8.30 11.66
N LEU A 200 -9.37 -7.30 11.91
CA LEU A 200 -8.51 -6.66 10.91
C LEU A 200 -7.06 -6.59 11.41
N LEU A 201 -6.13 -6.42 10.47
CA LEU A 201 -4.73 -6.19 10.80
C LEU A 201 -4.44 -4.68 10.85
N MET A 202 -3.77 -4.24 11.92
CA MET A 202 -3.35 -2.87 12.11
C MET A 202 -1.83 -2.79 12.20
N GLY A 203 -1.20 -1.94 11.39
CA GLY A 203 0.20 -1.57 11.61
C GLY A 203 0.29 -0.47 12.67
N LYS A 204 1.03 -0.73 13.76
CA LYS A 204 1.49 0.28 14.72
C LYS A 204 2.90 0.71 14.34
N TYR A 205 3.17 2.01 14.27
CA TYR A 205 4.46 2.54 13.81
C TYR A 205 5.15 3.39 14.88
N PRO A 206 6.50 3.49 14.89
CA PRO A 206 7.29 4.20 15.90
C PRO A 206 6.93 5.69 16.09
N ASN A 207 6.31 6.31 15.10
CA ASN A 207 5.84 7.69 15.17
C ASN A 207 4.44 7.83 15.82
N GLY A 208 3.92 6.76 16.44
CA GLY A 208 2.60 6.69 17.06
C GLY A 208 1.42 6.66 16.07
N SER A 209 1.69 6.52 14.77
CA SER A 209 0.65 6.34 13.75
C SER A 209 0.16 4.89 13.75
N ASN A 210 -1.14 4.72 13.55
CA ASN A 210 -1.79 3.42 13.42
C ASN A 210 -2.61 3.42 12.13
N TYR A 211 -2.42 2.42 11.28
CA TYR A 211 -3.18 2.29 10.02
C TYR A 211 -3.69 0.87 9.85
N LEU A 212 -4.98 0.74 9.53
CA LEU A 212 -5.55 -0.54 9.15
C LEU A 212 -5.02 -0.97 7.78
N PHE A 213 -4.81 -2.28 7.65
CA PHE A 213 -4.76 -2.96 6.37
C PHE A 213 -6.16 -3.49 6.07
N ILE A 214 -6.82 -2.86 5.11
CA ILE A 214 -8.19 -3.17 4.71
C ILE A 214 -8.15 -4.23 3.60
N PRO A 215 -8.90 -5.33 3.73
CA PRO A 215 -9.12 -6.27 2.64
C PRO A 215 -9.77 -5.55 1.47
N TRP A 216 -9.14 -5.61 0.30
CA TRP A 216 -9.70 -5.06 -0.92
C TRP A 216 -9.35 -5.96 -2.10
N SER A 217 -10.39 -6.48 -2.76
CA SER A 217 -10.28 -7.61 -3.68
C SER A 217 -9.61 -8.81 -2.99
N SER A 218 -8.62 -9.44 -3.61
CA SER A 218 -7.89 -10.59 -3.06
C SER A 218 -6.75 -10.22 -2.09
N GLY A 219 -6.43 -8.92 -1.93
CA GLY A 219 -5.29 -8.44 -1.14
C GLY A 219 -5.62 -7.41 -0.06
N LEU A 220 -4.59 -6.80 0.50
CA LEU A 220 -4.69 -5.75 1.52
C LEU A 220 -4.28 -4.39 0.97
N VAL A 221 -4.94 -3.35 1.48
CA VAL A 221 -4.56 -1.96 1.24
C VAL A 221 -4.46 -1.17 2.55
N CYS A 222 -3.37 -0.42 2.69
CA CYS A 222 -3.18 0.48 3.81
C CYS A 222 -4.17 1.66 3.74
N GLN A 223 -4.84 1.92 4.86
CA GLN A 223 -5.79 3.01 5.02
C GLN A 223 -5.14 4.42 5.04
N GLY A 224 -3.81 4.53 4.99
CA GLY A 224 -3.11 5.81 5.16
C GLY A 224 -3.58 6.91 4.19
N PRO A 225 -3.60 8.19 4.63
CA PRO A 225 -4.22 9.31 3.90
C PRO A 225 -3.61 9.59 2.54
N PHE A 226 -2.30 9.31 2.40
CA PHE A 226 -1.61 9.44 1.14
C PHE A 226 -2.23 8.59 0.02
N LYS A 227 -2.81 7.44 0.37
CA LYS A 227 -3.44 6.53 -0.58
C LYS A 227 -4.89 6.88 -0.89
N GLN A 228 -5.63 7.38 0.10
CA GLN A 228 -7.04 7.71 -0.03
C GLN A 228 -7.30 9.01 -0.80
N ASN A 229 -6.37 9.97 -0.71
CA ASN A 229 -6.57 11.31 -1.26
C ASN A 229 -5.98 11.47 -2.68
N LYS A 230 -5.67 10.36 -3.36
CA LYS A 230 -5.06 10.38 -4.70
C LYS A 230 -5.94 9.62 -5.71
N PRO A 231 -6.17 10.20 -6.91
CA PRO A 231 -7.01 9.56 -7.94
C PRO A 231 -6.43 8.23 -8.43
N TYR A 232 -5.14 8.01 -8.22
CA TYR A 232 -4.43 6.79 -8.56
C TYR A 232 -3.86 6.17 -7.29
N ARG A 233 -4.18 4.90 -7.06
CA ARG A 233 -3.86 4.19 -5.81
C ARG A 233 -2.38 3.82 -5.79
N VAL A 234 -1.57 4.75 -5.30
CA VAL A 234 -0.15 4.58 -5.01
C VAL A 234 0.08 3.52 -3.94
N SER A 235 1.19 2.78 -4.05
CA SER A 235 1.74 2.07 -2.91
C SER A 235 2.24 3.09 -1.89
N CYS A 236 1.76 3.01 -0.64
CA CYS A 236 2.26 3.87 0.43
C CYS A 236 3.50 3.24 1.11
N LYS A 237 4.23 4.02 1.92
CA LYS A 237 5.42 3.52 2.63
C LYS A 237 5.14 2.29 3.52
N HIS A 238 3.94 2.18 4.07
CA HIS A 238 3.51 1.03 4.89
C HIS A 238 3.29 -0.24 4.07
N GLU A 239 2.79 -0.11 2.84
CA GLU A 239 2.59 -1.24 1.93
C GLU A 239 3.92 -1.74 1.37
N ALA A 240 4.86 -0.84 1.11
CA ALA A 240 6.23 -1.22 0.80
C ALA A 240 6.87 -1.99 1.96
N LEU A 241 6.71 -1.53 3.20
CA LEU A 241 7.18 -2.26 4.38
C LEU A 241 6.53 -3.63 4.54
N ALA A 242 5.21 -3.72 4.35
CA ALA A 242 4.49 -5.00 4.39
C ALA A 242 5.03 -6.00 3.34
N ALA A 243 5.26 -5.54 2.11
CA ALA A 243 5.85 -6.36 1.06
C ALA A 243 7.26 -6.88 1.44
N PHE A 244 8.05 -6.06 2.14
CA PHE A 244 9.37 -6.47 2.62
C PHE A 244 9.33 -7.52 3.71
N VAL A 245 8.45 -7.35 4.69
CA VAL A 245 8.26 -8.33 5.77
C VAL A 245 7.87 -9.69 5.18
N LEU A 246 6.96 -9.70 4.20
CA LEU A 246 6.57 -10.91 3.50
C LEU A 246 7.69 -11.57 2.70
N ALA A 247 8.47 -10.78 1.95
CA ALA A 247 9.57 -11.29 1.16
C ALA A 247 10.64 -11.97 2.02
N GLN A 248 10.87 -11.49 3.25
CA GLN A 248 11.78 -12.13 4.19
C GLN A 248 11.25 -13.44 4.76
N GLN A 249 9.93 -13.57 4.90
CA GLN A 249 9.28 -14.75 5.44
C GLN A 249 8.92 -15.77 4.36
N ASP A 250 9.20 -15.47 3.09
CA ASP A 250 8.74 -16.24 1.92
C ASP A 250 7.22 -16.52 1.99
N GLY A 251 6.45 -15.52 2.42
CA GLY A 251 5.03 -15.65 2.73
C GLY A 251 4.15 -14.65 1.97
N ILE A 252 2.84 -14.89 2.00
CA ILE A 252 1.81 -13.97 1.48
C ILE A 252 0.88 -13.43 2.57
N PHE A 253 1.09 -13.86 3.81
CA PHE A 253 0.29 -13.44 4.95
C PHE A 253 1.18 -12.67 5.91
N LEU A 254 0.77 -11.44 6.22
CA LEU A 254 1.48 -10.63 7.21
C LEU A 254 1.40 -11.33 8.58
N PRO A 255 2.46 -11.20 9.40
CA PRO A 255 2.45 -11.75 10.75
C PRO A 255 1.41 -11.03 11.61
N VAL A 256 1.03 -11.70 12.71
CA VAL A 256 0.32 -11.07 13.82
C VAL A 256 1.29 -11.11 14.99
N ASP A 257 1.90 -9.97 15.28
CA ASP A 257 2.92 -9.84 16.33
C ASP A 257 2.29 -9.74 17.72
N GLU A 258 1.06 -9.21 17.79
CA GLU A 258 0.32 -8.92 19.02
C GLU A 258 -1.20 -8.90 18.75
N GLY A 259 -2.02 -9.06 19.78
CA GLY A 259 -3.47 -8.90 19.71
C GLY A 259 -4.20 -10.18 19.37
N LEU A 260 -5.28 -10.07 18.59
CA LEU A 260 -6.14 -11.21 18.25
C LEU A 260 -5.69 -11.93 16.99
N GLU A 261 -6.02 -13.21 16.88
CA GLU A 261 -5.83 -13.98 15.65
C GLU A 261 -6.72 -13.45 14.52
N VAL A 262 -6.10 -13.05 13.42
CA VAL A 262 -6.80 -12.47 12.27
C VAL A 262 -6.93 -13.53 11.17
N PRO A 263 -8.13 -13.74 10.59
CA PRO A 263 -8.33 -14.67 9.49
C PRO A 263 -7.38 -14.39 8.32
N ALA A 264 -6.95 -15.44 7.62
CA ALA A 264 -5.99 -15.35 6.52
C ALA A 264 -6.35 -14.25 5.49
N ARG A 265 -7.64 -14.13 5.14
CA ARG A 265 -8.14 -13.07 4.22
C ARG A 265 -7.84 -11.64 4.66
N ALA A 266 -7.79 -11.39 5.97
CA ALA A 266 -7.59 -10.07 6.56
C ALA A 266 -6.11 -9.77 6.88
N ARG A 267 -5.21 -10.69 6.54
CA ARG A 267 -3.75 -10.52 6.58
C ARG A 267 -3.04 -10.91 5.28
N ARG A 268 -3.78 -11.35 4.25
CA ARG A 268 -3.26 -11.72 2.93
C ARG A 268 -2.85 -10.47 2.17
N PHE A 269 -1.58 -10.12 2.23
CA PHE A 269 -1.06 -9.01 1.46
C PHE A 269 -0.63 -9.51 0.08
N ILE A 270 -1.28 -9.00 -0.96
CA ILE A 270 -0.93 -9.30 -2.33
C ILE A 270 -0.08 -8.12 -2.82
N ASP A 271 1.23 -8.34 -2.96
CA ASP A 271 2.07 -7.48 -3.78
C ASP A 271 1.37 -7.30 -5.15
N PRO A 272 1.23 -6.09 -5.70
CA PRO A 272 0.72 -5.87 -7.07
C PRO A 272 1.32 -6.81 -8.14
N LYS A 273 2.47 -7.43 -7.86
CA LYS A 273 3.16 -8.39 -8.70
C LYS A 273 2.79 -9.84 -8.44
N ILE A 274 2.40 -10.15 -7.21
CA ILE A 274 1.68 -11.38 -6.87
C ILE A 274 0.26 -11.28 -7.44
N ALA A 275 -0.40 -10.12 -7.41
CA ALA A 275 -1.72 -9.93 -8.02
C ALA A 275 -1.74 -10.22 -9.53
N THR A 276 -0.64 -9.93 -10.24
CA THR A 276 -0.53 -10.10 -11.70
C THR A 276 -0.01 -11.47 -12.12
N SER A 277 0.50 -12.30 -11.21
CA SER A 277 1.03 -13.64 -11.51
C SER A 277 0.38 -14.77 -10.72
N HIS A 278 -0.39 -14.45 -9.69
CA HIS A 278 -1.04 -15.39 -8.81
C HIS A 278 -2.52 -15.46 -9.19
N THR A 279 -2.87 -16.46 -10.00
CA THR A 279 -4.24 -16.95 -10.02
C THR A 279 -4.52 -17.54 -8.64
N PRO A 280 -5.62 -17.19 -7.96
CA PRO A 280 -5.95 -17.82 -6.70
C PRO A 280 -6.33 -19.27 -6.98
N GLU A 281 -5.45 -20.21 -6.64
CA GLU A 281 -5.92 -21.56 -6.30
C GLU A 281 -6.72 -21.44 -4.99
N GLN A 282 -7.90 -22.07 -5.00
CA GLN A 282 -8.95 -21.97 -3.98
C GLN A 282 -8.50 -22.45 -2.61
#